data_AF-A0A7S4MBG0-F1
#
_entry.id   AF-A0A7S4MBG0-F1
#
_cell.length_a   1.000
_cell.length_b   1.000
_cell.length_c   1.000
_cell.angle_alpha   90.00
_cell.angle_beta   90.00
_cell.angle_gamma   90.00
#
_symmetry.space_group_name_H-M   'P 1'
#
loop_
_entity.id
_entity.type
_entity.pdbx_description
1 polymer ?
#
loop_
_entity_poly.entity_id
_entity_poly.type
_entity_poly.pdbx_seq_one_letter_code
_entity_poly.pdbx_strand_id
1 'polypeptide(L)'
;ITEAFIASEEFSDLQLLLKDQIPKKETQKLPWYRNVFRSYNIQKNENPNDEWPVPRFSSSSARSPLIQWCYLSSRNVRRWLRSPLPLLLILGNSVMYGIVLALLFSETDNSQYGATEHVSLFFFIAVVVSALALSYTPQIFEERPAFYRETSSKSYHPVVYLISMVSV
;
A
#
# COMPACT_ATOMS: atom_id res chain seq x y z
N ILE A 1 14.50 -64.71 -0.42
CA ILE A 1 14.54 -63.90 0.84
C ILE A 1 15.87 -63.15 0.94
N THR A 2 17.00 -63.80 0.61
CA THR A 2 18.34 -63.19 0.58
C THR A 2 18.51 -62.03 -0.41
N GLU A 3 17.98 -62.10 -1.64
CA GLU A 3 18.16 -61.00 -2.61
C GLU A 3 17.36 -59.73 -2.27
N ALA A 4 16.17 -59.89 -1.66
CA ALA A 4 15.37 -58.74 -1.21
C ALA A 4 16.02 -58.01 -0.02
N PHE A 5 16.82 -58.73 0.79
CA PHE A 5 17.55 -58.14 1.91
C PHE A 5 18.75 -57.31 1.41
N ILE A 6 19.50 -57.84 0.44
CA ILE A 6 20.66 -57.15 -0.17
C ILE A 6 20.23 -55.86 -0.86
N ALA A 7 19.11 -55.87 -1.60
CA ALA A 7 18.58 -54.67 -2.24
C ALA A 7 18.13 -53.59 -1.24
N SER A 8 17.75 -53.97 -0.01
CA SER A 8 17.33 -53.02 1.03
C SER A 8 18.51 -52.35 1.75
N GLU A 9 19.65 -53.04 1.86
CA GLU A 9 20.90 -52.48 2.37
C GLU A 9 21.49 -51.47 1.38
N GLU A 10 21.55 -51.84 0.09
CA GLU A 10 22.05 -50.96 -0.96
C GLU A 10 21.22 -49.67 -1.06
N PHE A 11 19.90 -49.78 -0.93
CA PHE A 11 19.02 -48.61 -0.94
C PHE A 11 19.21 -47.70 0.28
N SER A 12 19.52 -48.25 1.46
CA SER A 12 19.83 -47.47 2.66
C SER A 12 21.16 -46.73 2.53
N ASP A 13 22.17 -47.37 1.95
CA ASP A 13 23.47 -46.73 1.71
C ASP A 13 23.38 -45.62 0.65
N LEU A 14 22.58 -45.84 -0.40
CA LEU A 14 22.30 -44.81 -1.41
C LEU A 14 21.51 -43.63 -0.82
N GLN A 15 20.58 -43.87 0.11
CA GLN A 15 19.89 -42.80 0.85
C GLN A 15 20.86 -41.99 1.73
N LEU A 16 21.85 -42.65 2.34
CA LEU A 16 22.85 -42.00 3.17
C LEU A 16 23.79 -41.11 2.32
N LEU A 17 24.24 -41.62 1.18
CA LEU A 17 25.07 -40.88 0.23
C LEU A 17 24.32 -39.69 -0.40
N LEU A 18 23.04 -39.86 -0.73
CA LEU A 18 22.19 -38.75 -1.21
C LEU A 18 21.99 -37.67 -0.16
N LYS A 19 21.88 -38.05 1.12
CA LYS A 19 21.66 -37.11 2.22
C LYS A 19 22.87 -36.20 2.47
N ASP A 20 24.07 -36.67 2.18
CA ASP A 20 25.32 -35.92 2.34
C ASP A 20 25.60 -34.96 1.15
N GLN A 21 25.05 -35.27 -0.02
CA GLN A 21 25.15 -34.43 -1.24
C GLN A 21 24.18 -33.24 -1.27
N ILE A 22 23.22 -33.15 -0.33
CA ILE A 22 22.33 -31.99 -0.26
C ILE A 22 23.06 -30.87 0.48
N PRO A 23 23.41 -29.75 -0.19
CA PRO A 23 24.10 -28.65 0.46
C PRO A 23 23.24 -28.15 1.63
N LYS A 24 23.75 -28.29 2.86
CA LYS A 24 23.12 -27.69 4.04
C LYS A 24 23.05 -26.18 3.81
N LYS A 25 21.86 -25.67 3.44
CA LYS A 25 21.59 -24.24 3.41
C LYS A 25 21.72 -23.72 4.83
N GLU A 26 22.90 -23.20 5.15
CA GLU A 26 23.17 -22.52 6.39
C GLU A 26 22.29 -21.26 6.40
N THR A 27 21.13 -21.37 7.04
CA THR A 27 20.19 -20.26 7.16
C THR A 27 20.74 -19.32 8.21
N GLN A 28 21.67 -18.47 7.79
CA GLN A 28 22.18 -17.36 8.57
C GLN A 28 20.96 -16.50 8.97
N LYS A 29 20.51 -16.65 10.23
CA LYS A 29 19.35 -15.92 10.78
C LYS A 29 19.72 -14.45 10.90
N LEU A 30 19.36 -13.70 9.87
CA LEU A 30 19.54 -12.25 9.81
C LEU A 30 18.39 -11.56 10.54
N PRO A 31 18.63 -10.43 11.22
CA PRO A 31 17.62 -9.76 12.03
C PRO A 31 16.44 -9.27 11.18
N TRP A 32 15.24 -9.30 11.78
CA TRP A 32 13.94 -9.18 11.10
C TRP A 32 13.78 -7.91 10.24
N TYR A 33 14.44 -6.81 10.60
CA TYR A 33 14.39 -5.54 9.87
C TYR A 33 15.17 -5.56 8.55
N ARG A 34 16.11 -6.51 8.36
CA ARG A 34 16.96 -6.61 7.17
C ARG A 34 16.31 -7.39 6.02
N ASN A 35 15.18 -8.05 6.26
CA ASN A 35 14.48 -8.88 5.27
C ASN A 35 13.58 -8.10 4.32
N VAL A 36 13.21 -6.85 4.64
CA VAL A 36 12.38 -6.00 3.76
C VAL A 36 13.10 -5.68 2.44
N PHE A 37 14.43 -5.58 2.47
CA PHE A 37 15.25 -5.29 1.28
C PHE A 37 15.85 -6.53 0.60
N ARG A 38 15.55 -7.74 1.12
CA ARG A 38 16.21 -8.98 0.66
C ARG A 38 15.66 -9.51 -0.67
N SER A 39 14.41 -9.20 -1.03
CA SER A 39 13.81 -9.62 -2.31
C SER A 39 14.63 -9.15 -3.52
N TYR A 40 15.38 -8.05 -3.39
CA TYR A 40 16.25 -7.54 -4.45
C TYR A 40 17.56 -8.33 -4.60
N ASN A 41 18.12 -8.85 -3.50
CA ASN A 41 19.38 -9.60 -3.53
C ASN A 41 19.20 -11.10 -3.85
N ILE A 42 17.99 -11.63 -3.80
CA ILE A 42 17.72 -13.05 -4.14
C ILE A 42 17.75 -13.27 -5.66
N GLN A 43 17.39 -12.27 -6.48
CA GLN A 43 17.60 -12.33 -7.94
C GLN A 43 19.07 -12.19 -8.36
N LYS A 44 19.97 -11.77 -7.46
CA LYS A 44 21.40 -11.60 -7.76
C LYS A 44 22.20 -12.91 -7.74
N ASN A 45 21.65 -13.99 -7.17
CA ASN A 45 22.27 -15.30 -7.18
C ASN A 45 21.66 -16.14 -8.31
N GLU A 46 22.10 -15.84 -9.53
CA GLU A 46 21.81 -16.57 -10.76
C GLU A 46 22.22 -18.05 -10.62
N ASN A 47 21.35 -18.93 -11.11
CA ASN A 47 21.66 -20.33 -11.36
C ASN A 47 22.72 -20.36 -12.49
N PRO A 48 23.84 -21.09 -12.36
CA PRO A 48 24.91 -21.09 -13.36
C PRO A 48 24.51 -21.62 -14.76
N ASN A 49 23.26 -22.08 -14.95
CA ASN A 49 22.75 -22.68 -16.19
C ASN A 49 21.62 -21.87 -16.87
N ASP A 50 21.37 -20.61 -16.50
CA ASP A 50 20.33 -19.81 -17.15
C ASP A 50 20.78 -19.30 -18.52
N GLU A 51 20.34 -19.98 -19.59
CA GLU A 51 20.67 -19.72 -21.01
C GLU A 51 20.03 -18.43 -21.57
N TRP A 52 19.12 -17.81 -20.81
CA TRP A 52 18.41 -16.59 -21.20
C TRP A 52 19.02 -15.38 -20.50
N PRO A 53 19.46 -14.34 -21.23
CA PRO A 53 19.99 -13.14 -20.60
C PRO A 53 18.88 -12.45 -19.81
N VAL A 54 19.04 -12.38 -18.48
CA VAL A 54 18.11 -11.62 -17.64
C VAL A 54 18.07 -10.16 -18.14
N PRO A 55 16.89 -9.61 -18.45
CA PRO A 55 16.79 -8.24 -18.93
C PRO A 55 17.28 -7.28 -17.85
N ARG A 56 18.41 -6.62 -18.10
CA ARG A 56 18.96 -5.59 -17.22
C ARG A 56 18.24 -4.28 -17.49
N PHE A 57 17.37 -3.87 -16.57
CA PHE A 57 16.73 -2.55 -16.62
C PHE A 57 17.71 -1.47 -16.14
N SER A 58 17.88 -0.38 -16.89
CA SER A 58 18.77 0.72 -16.48
C SER A 58 18.19 1.56 -15.35
N SER A 59 16.87 1.55 -15.16
CA SER A 59 16.16 2.29 -14.13
C SER A 59 15.24 1.39 -13.32
N SER A 60 15.13 1.67 -12.01
CA SER A 60 14.23 0.95 -11.10
C SER A 60 12.74 1.17 -11.41
N SER A 61 12.40 2.14 -12.26
CA SER A 61 11.03 2.45 -12.68
C SER A 61 10.97 2.68 -14.18
N ALA A 62 9.85 2.31 -14.80
CA ALA A 62 9.69 2.33 -16.26
C ALA A 62 9.49 3.73 -16.88
N ARG A 63 9.12 4.75 -16.09
CA ARG A 63 8.85 6.13 -16.57
C ARG A 63 9.34 7.18 -15.57
N SER A 64 9.38 8.45 -16.01
CA SER A 64 9.65 9.58 -15.12
C SER A 64 8.58 9.71 -14.01
N PRO A 65 8.95 10.24 -12.83
CA PRO A 65 8.05 10.30 -11.66
C PRO A 65 6.84 11.22 -11.86
N LEU A 66 6.97 12.29 -12.65
CA LEU A 66 5.86 13.21 -12.93
C LEU A 66 4.77 12.56 -13.78
N ILE A 67 5.18 11.80 -14.80
CA ILE A 67 4.23 11.09 -15.66
C ILE A 67 3.51 10.02 -14.84
N GLN A 68 4.24 9.28 -13.98
CA GLN A 68 3.64 8.34 -13.04
C GLN A 68 2.60 9.01 -12.14
N TRP A 69 2.92 10.17 -11.56
CA TRP A 69 2.00 10.95 -10.74
C TRP A 69 0.74 11.34 -11.50
N CYS A 70 0.85 11.97 -12.68
CA CYS A 70 -0.32 12.38 -13.47
C CYS A 70 -1.24 11.20 -13.80
N TYR A 71 -0.69 10.03 -14.14
CA TYR A 71 -1.48 8.83 -14.41
C TYR A 71 -2.18 8.31 -13.17
N LEU A 72 -1.49 8.27 -12.03
CA LEU A 72 -2.04 7.81 -10.75
C LEU A 72 -3.14 8.76 -10.26
N SER A 73 -2.91 10.07 -10.27
CA SER A 73 -3.92 11.07 -9.90
C SER A 73 -5.14 11.00 -10.81
N SER A 74 -4.95 10.94 -12.13
CA SER A 74 -6.06 10.78 -13.09
C SER A 74 -6.84 9.47 -12.90
N ARG A 75 -6.16 8.40 -12.47
CA ARG A 75 -6.82 7.13 -12.11
C ARG A 75 -7.64 7.29 -10.83
N ASN A 76 -7.08 7.91 -9.81
CA ASN A 76 -7.71 8.11 -8.51
C ASN A 76 -8.94 9.03 -8.62
N VAL A 77 -8.86 10.11 -9.40
CA VAL A 77 -10.02 10.98 -9.71
C VAL A 77 -11.13 10.20 -10.40
N ARG A 78 -10.81 9.39 -11.42
CA ARG A 78 -11.81 8.54 -12.10
C ARG A 78 -12.42 7.49 -11.17
N ARG A 79 -11.65 6.96 -10.21
CA ARG A 79 -12.16 6.05 -9.19
C ARG A 79 -13.19 6.78 -8.32
N TRP A 80 -12.83 7.96 -7.82
CA TRP A 80 -13.71 8.78 -6.98
C TRP A 80 -15.01 9.17 -7.69
N LEU A 81 -14.93 9.62 -8.95
CA LEU A 81 -16.10 10.00 -9.76
C LEU A 81 -17.02 8.82 -10.11
N ARG A 82 -16.52 7.58 -10.17
CA ARG A 82 -17.32 6.40 -10.54
C ARG A 82 -18.10 5.78 -9.39
N SER A 83 -17.75 6.10 -8.14
CA SER A 83 -18.45 5.62 -6.95
C SER A 83 -19.40 6.71 -6.44
N PRO A 84 -20.68 6.74 -6.87
CA PRO A 84 -21.59 7.82 -6.50
C PRO A 84 -21.99 7.76 -5.02
N LEU A 85 -22.02 6.58 -4.40
CA LEU A 85 -22.49 6.41 -3.03
C LEU A 85 -21.59 7.13 -1.99
N PRO A 86 -20.26 6.91 -1.95
CA PRO A 86 -19.38 7.66 -1.05
C PRO A 86 -19.45 9.17 -1.27
N LEU A 87 -19.53 9.60 -2.53
CA LEU A 87 -19.63 11.01 -2.91
C LEU A 87 -20.93 11.63 -2.37
N LEU A 88 -22.07 10.97 -2.57
CA LEU A 88 -23.37 11.42 -2.06
C LEU A 88 -23.41 11.51 -0.53
N LEU A 89 -22.75 10.57 0.17
CA LEU A 89 -22.66 10.61 1.63
C LEU A 89 -21.82 11.80 2.10
N ILE A 90 -20.70 12.09 1.45
CA ILE A 90 -19.85 13.25 1.77
C ILE A 90 -20.62 14.55 1.51
N LEU A 91 -21.27 14.68 0.35
CA LEU A 91 -22.08 15.85 0.02
C LEU A 91 -23.26 16.00 0.99
N GLY A 92 -24.02 14.92 1.23
CA GLY A 92 -25.15 14.92 2.15
C GLY A 92 -24.75 15.33 3.56
N ASN A 93 -23.66 14.77 4.09
CA ASN A 93 -23.13 15.14 5.40
C ASN A 93 -22.66 16.60 5.42
N SER A 94 -21.96 17.07 4.38
CA SER A 94 -21.51 18.47 4.32
C SER A 94 -22.66 19.47 4.31
N VAL A 95 -23.73 19.18 3.56
CA VAL A 95 -24.96 19.99 3.52
C VAL A 95 -25.68 19.94 4.86
N MET A 96 -25.81 18.75 5.46
CA MET A 96 -26.44 18.59 6.77
C MET A 96 -25.71 19.40 7.85
N TYR A 97 -24.38 19.29 7.95
CA TYR A 97 -23.60 20.08 8.91
C TYR A 97 -23.67 21.58 8.61
N GLY A 98 -23.65 21.98 7.34
CA GLY A 98 -23.83 23.37 6.93
C GLY A 98 -25.17 23.94 7.37
N ILE A 99 -26.27 23.19 7.20
CA ILE A 99 -27.61 23.58 7.66
C ILE A 99 -27.66 23.68 9.18
N VAL A 100 -27.11 22.70 9.90
CA VAL A 100 -27.09 22.71 11.37
C VAL A 100 -26.33 23.93 11.91
N LEU A 101 -25.15 24.22 11.35
CA LEU A 101 -24.37 25.40 11.74
C LEU A 101 -25.06 26.71 11.35
N ALA A 102 -25.68 26.76 10.17
CA ALA A 102 -26.42 27.94 9.73
C ALA A 102 -27.63 28.24 10.63
N LEU A 103 -28.37 27.21 11.05
CA LEU A 103 -29.50 27.37 11.98
C LEU A 103 -29.03 27.77 13.38
N LEU A 104 -27.91 27.20 13.86
CA LEU A 104 -27.40 27.46 15.20
C LEU A 104 -26.82 28.87 15.37
N PHE A 105 -26.26 29.44 14.30
CA PHE A 105 -25.61 30.75 14.29
C PHE A 105 -26.35 31.80 13.44
N SER A 106 -27.65 31.57 13.14
CA SER A 106 -28.44 32.43 12.24
C SER A 106 -28.65 33.87 12.74
N GLU A 107 -28.63 34.09 14.06
CA GLU A 107 -28.90 35.41 14.68
C GLU A 107 -27.68 35.90 15.48
N THR A 108 -26.50 35.95 14.86
CA THR A 108 -25.32 36.49 15.54
C THR A 108 -25.34 38.02 15.48
N ASP A 109 -25.45 38.67 16.63
CA ASP A 109 -25.41 40.13 16.75
C ASP A 109 -23.99 40.68 16.57
N ASN A 110 -23.84 41.92 16.05
CA ASN A 110 -22.53 42.59 15.91
C ASN A 110 -21.95 43.11 17.25
N SER A 111 -22.37 42.55 18.37
CA SER A 111 -21.91 42.93 19.71
C SER A 111 -20.64 42.16 20.10
N GLN A 112 -20.02 42.55 21.22
CA GLN A 112 -18.88 41.81 21.78
C GLN A 112 -19.26 40.37 22.15
N TYR A 113 -20.54 40.11 22.43
CA TYR A 113 -21.06 38.77 22.65
C TYR A 113 -21.08 37.96 21.35
N GLY A 114 -21.57 38.52 20.23
CA GLY A 114 -21.53 37.83 18.93
C GLY A 114 -20.12 37.61 18.37
N ALA A 115 -19.13 38.43 18.78
CA ALA A 115 -17.73 38.13 18.48
C ALA A 115 -17.27 36.80 19.09
N THR A 116 -17.76 36.43 20.27
CA THR A 116 -17.46 35.13 20.90
C THR A 116 -18.21 33.98 20.22
N GLU A 117 -19.41 34.22 19.70
CA GLU A 117 -20.19 33.26 18.92
C GLU A 117 -19.53 32.93 17.58
N HIS A 118 -18.91 33.91 16.90
CA HIS A 118 -18.12 33.64 15.69
C HIS A 118 -16.91 32.74 15.97
N VAL A 119 -16.23 32.92 17.11
CA VAL A 119 -15.09 32.08 17.49
C VAL A 119 -15.53 30.63 17.74
N SER A 120 -16.68 30.43 18.39
CA SER A 120 -17.23 29.10 18.60
C SER A 120 -17.69 28.46 17.28
N LEU A 121 -18.25 29.23 16.34
CA LEU A 121 -18.55 28.77 14.99
C LEU A 121 -17.31 28.23 14.26
N PHE A 122 -16.18 28.95 14.28
CA PHE A 122 -14.94 28.46 13.67
C PHE A 122 -14.42 27.19 14.34
N PHE A 123 -14.55 27.09 15.67
CA PHE A 123 -14.21 25.88 16.40
C PHE A 123 -15.07 24.68 15.95
N PHE A 124 -16.38 24.85 15.84
CA PHE A 124 -17.27 23.78 15.37
C PHE A 124 -16.99 23.38 13.92
N ILE A 125 -16.69 24.33 13.03
CA ILE A 125 -16.27 24.02 11.66
C ILE A 125 -15.00 23.16 11.67
N ALA A 126 -13.99 23.52 12.47
CA ALA A 126 -12.75 22.74 12.58
C ALA A 126 -13.01 21.31 13.08
N VAL A 127 -13.90 21.15 14.07
CA VAL A 127 -14.30 19.83 14.59
C VAL A 127 -15.00 19.00 13.50
N VAL A 128 -15.95 19.59 12.77
CA VAL A 128 -16.65 18.89 11.68
C VAL A 128 -15.66 18.46 10.60
N VAL A 129 -14.74 19.34 10.17
CA VAL A 129 -13.70 19.01 9.19
C VAL A 129 -12.80 17.87 9.68
N SER A 130 -12.44 17.86 10.96
CA SER A 130 -11.63 16.78 11.54
C SER A 130 -12.37 15.43 11.53
N ALA A 131 -13.67 15.42 11.80
CA ALA A 131 -14.51 14.23 11.73
C ALA A 131 -14.66 13.72 10.28
N LEU A 132 -14.77 14.63 9.31
CA LEU A 132 -14.81 14.28 7.90
C LEU A 132 -13.48 13.64 7.45
N ALA A 133 -12.33 14.15 7.91
CA ALA A 133 -11.03 13.56 7.62
C ALA A 133 -10.90 12.12 8.14
N LEU A 134 -11.47 11.82 9.31
CA LEU A 134 -11.49 10.46 9.87
C LEU A 134 -12.31 9.49 9.01
N SER A 135 -13.38 9.97 8.37
CA SER A 135 -14.25 9.15 7.51
C SER A 135 -13.56 8.67 6.22
N TYR A 136 -12.44 9.28 5.82
CA TYR A 136 -11.62 8.86 4.69
C TYR A 136 -10.76 7.62 4.97
N THR A 137 -10.51 7.29 6.24
CA THR A 137 -9.68 6.14 6.67
C THR A 137 -10.03 4.80 6.00
N PRO A 138 -11.29 4.33 5.97
CA PRO A 138 -11.66 3.07 5.31
C PRO A 138 -11.29 3.04 3.83
N GLN A 139 -11.40 4.16 3.12
CA GLN A 139 -11.03 4.24 1.71
C GLN A 139 -9.55 3.90 1.50
N ILE A 140 -8.67 4.36 2.40
CA ILE A 140 -7.23 4.03 2.37
C ILE A 140 -7.01 2.53 2.47
N PHE A 141 -7.76 1.85 3.36
CA PHE A 141 -7.63 0.40 3.55
C PHE A 141 -8.03 -0.39 2.31
N GLU A 142 -9.05 0.06 1.57
CA GLU A 142 -9.45 -0.56 0.31
C GLU A 142 -8.38 -0.44 -0.78
N GLU A 143 -7.52 0.58 -0.75
CA GLU A 143 -6.47 0.76 -1.76
C GLU A 143 -5.22 -0.10 -1.53
N ARG A 144 -4.97 -0.49 -0.26
CA ARG A 144 -3.78 -1.26 0.15
C ARG A 144 -3.49 -2.51 -0.72
N PRO A 145 -4.46 -3.39 -1.05
CA PRO A 145 -4.15 -4.56 -1.88
C PRO A 145 -3.69 -4.20 -3.29
N ALA A 146 -4.25 -3.15 -3.90
CA ALA A 146 -3.82 -2.67 -5.21
C ALA A 146 -2.39 -2.09 -5.15
N PHE A 147 -2.09 -1.33 -4.09
CA PHE A 147 -0.76 -0.78 -3.84
C PHE A 147 0.31 -1.88 -3.70
N TYR A 148 0.05 -2.93 -2.91
CA TYR A 148 1.01 -4.02 -2.73
C TYR A 148 1.28 -4.77 -4.03
N ARG A 149 0.23 -5.01 -4.82
CA ARG A 149 0.36 -5.64 -6.14
C ARG A 149 1.24 -4.80 -7.07
N GLU A 150 0.96 -3.50 -7.17
CA GLU A 150 1.65 -2.60 -8.10
C GLU A 150 3.09 -2.27 -7.67
N THR A 151 3.36 -2.28 -6.37
CA THR A 151 4.70 -2.13 -5.81
C THR A 151 5.53 -3.39 -6.05
N SER A 152 4.94 -4.58 -5.92
CA SER A 152 5.64 -5.84 -6.19
C SER A 152 6.07 -5.99 -7.65
N SER A 153 5.30 -5.42 -8.58
CA SER A 153 5.62 -5.35 -10.02
C SER A 153 6.51 -4.16 -10.41
N LYS A 154 6.99 -3.36 -9.44
CA LYS A 154 7.80 -2.14 -9.66
C LYS A 154 7.17 -1.17 -10.67
N SER A 155 5.85 -1.10 -10.71
CA SER A 155 5.12 -0.28 -11.70
C SER A 155 5.30 1.23 -11.47
N TYR A 156 5.46 1.66 -10.21
CA TYR A 156 5.77 3.04 -9.83
C TYR A 156 6.56 3.07 -8.52
N HIS A 157 7.13 4.24 -8.21
CA HIS A 157 7.81 4.46 -6.94
C HIS A 157 6.79 4.74 -5.80
N PRO A 158 6.93 4.16 -4.60
CA PRO A 158 5.98 4.35 -3.50
C PRO A 158 5.73 5.82 -3.11
N VAL A 159 6.77 6.66 -3.17
CA VAL A 159 6.64 8.10 -2.87
C VAL A 159 5.71 8.80 -3.86
N VAL A 160 5.74 8.41 -5.14
CA VAL A 160 4.87 8.99 -6.17
C VAL A 160 3.41 8.62 -5.92
N TYR A 161 3.16 7.40 -5.40
CA TYR A 161 1.82 6.98 -4.99
C TYR A 161 1.28 7.82 -3.83
N LEU A 162 2.08 8.07 -2.79
CA LEU A 162 1.68 8.92 -1.66
C LEU A 162 1.29 10.33 -2.12
N ILE A 163 2.08 10.93 -3.01
CA ILE A 163 1.78 12.27 -3.56
C ILE A 163 0.51 12.22 -4.42
N SER A 164 0.31 11.16 -5.19
CA SER A 164 -0.90 11.01 -6.02
C SER A 164 -2.19 10.84 -5.20
N MET A 165 -2.06 10.32 -3.97
CA MET A 165 -3.18 10.12 -3.07
C MET A 165 -3.66 11.44 -2.45
N VAL A 166 -2.74 12.34 -2.10
CA VAL A 166 -3.06 13.67 -1.55
C VAL A 166 -3.60 14.63 -2.62
N SER A 167 -3.22 14.43 -3.89
CA SER A 167 -3.64 15.30 -4.99
C SER A 167 -5.09 15.09 -5.45
N VAL A 168 -5.79 14.11 -4.89
CA VAL A 168 -7.22 13.81 -5.17
C VAL A 168 -8.05 14.18 -3.96
#